data_AF-A0A379WJ20-F1
#
_entry.id   AF-A0A379WJ20-F1
#
_cell.length_a   1.000
_cell.length_b   1.000
_cell.length_c   1.000
_cell.angle_alpha   90.00
_cell.angle_beta   90.00
_cell.angle_gamma   90.00
#
_symmetry.space_group_name_H-M   'P 1'
#
loop_
_entity.id
_entity.type
_entity.pdbx_description
1 polymer ?
#
loop_
_entity_poly.entity_id
_entity_poly.type
_entity_poly.pdbx_seq_one_letter_code
_entity_poly.pdbx_strand_id
1 'polypeptide(L)'
;MLPNAPHAREMATKAHNSGHEVLIHLPMAPLSKQPLEKDTLRPDMSSDEIERIIREAVNNVPYAVGLNNHMGSAMTSSLFGMQKVMQALEHYNLYFLDSMTIGNSQAMRAASGTGVKVIKRKVFLDDTQNEADIRRQLIALSNWPVATVPLSRLVIRIPQRFACCNRWLSPAGDITPGTPRQPAQRTAGRYVPTGCDAAEN
;
A
#
# COMPACT_ATOMS: atom_id res chain seq x y z
N MET A 1 -3.44 -2.16 -5.04
CA MET A 1 -3.99 -2.16 -6.41
C MET A 1 -5.47 -1.82 -6.36
N LEU A 2 -5.93 -0.88 -7.19
CA LEU A 2 -7.37 -0.56 -7.30
C LEU A 2 -8.08 -1.76 -7.96
N PRO A 3 -9.14 -2.34 -7.37
CA PRO A 3 -9.76 -3.57 -7.89
C PRO A 3 -10.43 -3.43 -9.24
N ASN A 4 -10.96 -2.23 -9.52
CA ASN A 4 -11.67 -1.92 -10.77
C ASN A 4 -10.75 -1.36 -11.86
N ALA A 5 -9.43 -1.31 -11.63
CA ALA A 5 -8.48 -0.86 -12.64
C ALA A 5 -8.35 -1.91 -13.77
N PRO A 6 -8.17 -1.48 -15.03
CA PRO A 6 -7.80 -2.37 -16.12
C PRO A 6 -6.57 -3.21 -15.73
N HIS A 7 -6.58 -4.48 -16.09
CA HIS A 7 -5.47 -5.42 -15.82
C HIS A 7 -5.12 -5.63 -14.33
N ALA A 8 -5.98 -5.24 -13.37
CA ALA A 8 -5.70 -5.40 -11.93
C ALA A 8 -5.28 -6.83 -11.56
N ARG A 9 -5.97 -7.84 -12.11
CA ARG A 9 -5.67 -9.27 -11.89
C ARG A 9 -4.30 -9.67 -12.43
N GLU A 10 -3.97 -9.23 -13.64
CA GLU A 10 -2.69 -9.54 -14.28
C GLU A 10 -1.54 -8.89 -13.52
N MET A 11 -1.70 -7.62 -13.12
CA MET A 11 -0.71 -6.89 -12.33
C MET A 11 -0.51 -7.53 -10.96
N ALA A 12 -1.58 -7.91 -10.25
CA ALA A 12 -1.50 -8.59 -8.97
C ALA A 12 -0.74 -9.91 -9.08
N THR A 13 -1.03 -10.69 -10.12
CA THR A 13 -0.33 -11.97 -10.40
C THR A 13 1.16 -11.74 -10.69
N LYS A 14 1.49 -10.75 -11.53
CA LYS A 14 2.90 -10.39 -11.81
C LYS A 14 3.64 -9.94 -10.56
N ALA A 15 3.02 -9.09 -9.74
CA ALA A 15 3.62 -8.60 -8.50
C ALA A 15 3.91 -9.75 -7.53
N HIS A 16 2.94 -10.65 -7.34
CA HIS A 16 3.09 -11.84 -6.51
C HIS A 16 4.21 -12.77 -7.01
N ASN A 17 4.22 -13.08 -8.32
CA ASN A 17 5.24 -13.94 -8.92
C ASN A 17 6.66 -13.37 -8.82
N SER A 18 6.78 -12.04 -8.73
CA SER A 18 8.04 -11.34 -8.48
C SER A 18 8.41 -11.22 -7.00
N GLY A 19 7.65 -11.86 -6.09
CA GLY A 19 7.93 -11.88 -4.66
C GLY A 19 7.43 -10.66 -3.87
N HIS A 20 6.56 -9.83 -4.45
CA HIS A 20 5.99 -8.67 -3.76
C HIS A 20 4.66 -8.99 -3.08
N GLU A 21 4.44 -8.38 -1.90
CA GLU A 21 3.12 -8.38 -1.27
C GLU A 21 2.11 -7.59 -2.09
N VAL A 22 0.89 -8.12 -2.19
CA VAL A 22 -0.21 -7.48 -2.90
C VAL A 22 -1.23 -6.98 -1.90
N LEU A 23 -1.66 -5.72 -2.05
CA LEU A 23 -2.76 -5.16 -1.28
C LEU A 23 -3.89 -4.73 -2.18
N ILE A 24 -5.12 -5.01 -1.76
CA ILE A 24 -6.32 -4.37 -2.30
C ILE A 24 -6.26 -2.91 -1.87
N HIS A 25 -6.32 -1.96 -2.80
CA HIS A 25 -6.46 -0.54 -2.50
C HIS A 25 -7.90 -0.15 -2.80
N LEU A 26 -8.78 -0.25 -1.81
CA LEU A 26 -10.23 -0.17 -2.05
C LEU A 26 -10.72 1.29 -1.93
N PRO A 27 -11.43 1.82 -2.93
CA PRO A 27 -12.06 3.14 -2.84
C PRO A 27 -13.01 3.24 -1.66
N MET A 28 -12.85 4.31 -0.88
CA MET A 28 -13.70 4.61 0.26
C MET A 28 -14.07 6.09 0.25
N ALA A 29 -15.31 6.40 0.64
CA ALA A 29 -15.87 7.74 0.56
C ALA A 29 -15.02 8.75 1.36
N PRO A 30 -14.57 9.86 0.73
CA PRO A 30 -13.99 10.99 1.43
C PRO A 30 -15.08 11.91 1.99
N LEU A 31 -14.70 12.83 2.88
CA LEU A 31 -15.56 13.94 3.32
C LEU A 31 -15.76 15.00 2.23
N SER A 32 -14.84 15.11 1.27
CA SER A 32 -14.93 16.02 0.14
C SER A 32 -16.01 15.56 -0.87
N LYS A 33 -16.66 16.51 -1.53
CA LYS A 33 -17.71 16.25 -2.54
C LYS A 33 -17.14 16.05 -3.95
N GLN A 34 -16.20 15.13 -4.08
CA GLN A 34 -15.60 14.79 -5.38
C GLN A 34 -16.31 13.60 -6.04
N PRO A 35 -16.18 13.42 -7.36
CA PRO A 35 -16.65 12.21 -8.03
C PRO A 35 -16.07 10.97 -7.37
N LEU A 36 -16.92 9.97 -7.15
CA LEU A 36 -16.52 8.70 -6.55
C LEU A 36 -16.21 7.68 -7.63
N GLU A 37 -15.20 6.86 -7.38
CA GLU A 37 -14.87 5.72 -8.23
C GLU A 37 -15.95 4.63 -8.09
N LYS A 38 -16.01 3.75 -9.08
CA LYS A 38 -16.91 2.59 -9.03
C LYS A 38 -16.63 1.75 -7.79
N ASP A 39 -17.69 1.28 -7.13
CA ASP A 39 -17.65 0.44 -5.92
C ASP A 39 -16.91 1.12 -4.74
N THR A 40 -17.00 2.45 -4.65
CA THR A 40 -16.54 3.19 -3.47
C THR A 40 -17.41 2.88 -2.26
N LEU A 41 -16.81 2.31 -1.20
CA LEU A 41 -17.54 2.04 0.05
C LEU A 41 -17.98 3.33 0.73
N ARG A 42 -19.26 3.38 1.13
CA ARG A 42 -19.86 4.52 1.82
C ARG A 42 -20.48 4.09 3.17
N PRO A 43 -20.50 4.98 4.18
CA PRO A 43 -21.06 4.67 5.51
C PRO A 43 -22.51 4.19 5.51
N ASP A 44 -23.31 4.67 4.56
CA ASP A 44 -24.76 4.46 4.45
C ASP A 44 -25.13 3.15 3.76
N MET A 45 -24.16 2.42 3.18
CA MET A 45 -24.40 1.14 2.51
C MET A 45 -24.90 0.05 3.48
N SER A 46 -25.71 -0.86 2.95
CA SER A 46 -26.08 -2.09 3.64
C SER A 46 -24.87 -3.02 3.80
N SER A 47 -24.95 -3.96 4.75
CA SER A 47 -23.90 -4.97 4.93
C SER A 47 -23.72 -5.81 3.66
N ASP A 48 -24.81 -6.20 3.01
CA ASP A 48 -24.79 -7.01 1.79
C ASP A 48 -24.06 -6.32 0.63
N GLU A 49 -24.24 -5.01 0.48
CA GLU A 49 -23.55 -4.24 -0.56
C GLU A 49 -22.06 -4.09 -0.27
N ILE A 50 -21.70 -3.85 1.00
CA ILE A 50 -20.29 -3.82 1.43
C ILE A 50 -19.64 -5.19 1.19
N GLU A 51 -20.33 -6.28 1.53
CA GLU A 51 -19.83 -7.64 1.33
C GLU A 51 -19.67 -7.97 -0.17
N ARG A 52 -20.64 -7.58 -1.00
CA ARG A 52 -20.55 -7.74 -2.46
C ARG A 52 -19.31 -7.05 -3.01
N ILE A 53 -19.09 -5.79 -2.64
CA ILE A 53 -17.94 -5.00 -3.10
C ILE A 53 -16.62 -5.63 -2.63
N ILE A 54 -16.53 -6.05 -1.37
CA ILE A 54 -15.31 -6.68 -0.83
C ILE A 54 -15.03 -8.01 -1.54
N ARG A 55 -16.06 -8.85 -1.74
CA ARG A 55 -15.93 -10.12 -2.46
C ARG A 55 -15.42 -9.92 -3.89
N GLU A 56 -15.99 -8.96 -4.63
CA GLU A 56 -15.51 -8.62 -5.97
C GLU A 56 -14.08 -8.09 -5.95
N ALA A 57 -13.74 -7.25 -4.96
CA ALA A 57 -12.38 -6.73 -4.81
C ALA A 57 -11.34 -7.83 -4.57
N VAL A 58 -11.65 -8.80 -3.71
CA VAL A 58 -10.80 -9.97 -3.44
C VAL A 58 -10.65 -10.83 -4.69
N ASN A 59 -11.72 -11.06 -5.44
CA ASN A 59 -11.68 -11.83 -6.68
C ASN A 59 -10.85 -11.14 -7.77
N ASN A 60 -10.93 -9.82 -7.87
CA ASN A 60 -10.22 -9.03 -8.87
C ASN A 60 -8.72 -8.87 -8.57
N VAL A 61 -8.33 -8.94 -7.30
CA VAL A 61 -6.94 -8.77 -6.84
C VAL A 61 -6.48 -10.05 -6.14
N PRO A 62 -6.12 -11.11 -6.91
CA PRO A 62 -5.63 -12.36 -6.33
C PRO A 62 -4.33 -12.15 -5.57
N TYR A 63 -4.02 -13.08 -4.65
CA TYR A 63 -2.81 -13.08 -3.81
C TYR A 63 -2.71 -11.89 -2.84
N ALA A 64 -3.79 -11.10 -2.69
CA ALA A 64 -3.81 -10.04 -1.70
C ALA A 64 -3.63 -10.58 -0.28
N VAL A 65 -2.77 -9.93 0.49
CA VAL A 65 -2.53 -10.25 1.92
C VAL A 65 -3.22 -9.25 2.85
N GLY A 66 -3.71 -8.14 2.31
CA GLY A 66 -4.44 -7.13 3.05
C GLY A 66 -5.24 -6.18 2.17
N LEU A 67 -6.05 -5.36 2.83
CA LEU A 67 -6.85 -4.29 2.24
C LEU A 67 -6.41 -2.95 2.83
N ASN A 68 -6.18 -1.97 1.95
CA ASN A 68 -5.84 -0.61 2.30
C ASN A 68 -6.89 0.35 1.74
N ASN A 69 -7.31 1.34 2.52
CA ASN A 69 -8.25 2.35 2.05
C ASN A 69 -7.58 3.34 1.07
N HIS A 70 -8.22 3.50 -0.08
CA HIS A 70 -8.01 4.63 -0.99
C HIS A 70 -8.94 5.77 -0.58
N MET A 71 -8.37 6.90 -0.13
CA MET A 71 -9.12 7.99 0.52
C MET A 71 -9.86 7.52 1.79
N GLY A 72 -11.18 7.68 1.87
CA GLY A 72 -11.98 7.09 2.94
C GLY A 72 -12.17 7.92 4.20
N SER A 73 -11.92 9.24 4.21
CA SER A 73 -12.10 10.04 5.43
C SER A 73 -13.53 10.02 5.99
N ALA A 74 -14.56 9.90 5.14
CA ALA A 74 -15.94 9.71 5.61
C ALA A 74 -16.22 8.26 6.01
N MET A 75 -15.72 7.29 5.24
CA MET A 75 -15.92 5.86 5.55
C MET A 75 -15.25 5.46 6.87
N THR A 76 -13.95 5.75 6.99
CA THR A 76 -13.13 5.37 8.13
C THR A 76 -13.49 6.11 9.42
N SER A 77 -14.12 7.29 9.36
CA SER A 77 -14.64 7.99 10.54
C SER A 77 -15.97 7.42 11.04
N SER A 78 -16.67 6.60 10.24
CA SER A 78 -17.91 5.94 10.65
C SER A 78 -17.65 4.60 11.33
N LEU A 79 -17.97 4.51 12.62
CA LEU A 79 -17.84 3.25 13.36
C LEU A 79 -18.74 2.15 12.76
N PHE A 80 -20.02 2.44 12.54
CA PHE A 80 -20.97 1.48 12.00
C PHE A 80 -20.60 1.03 10.57
N GLY A 81 -20.13 1.96 9.74
CA GLY A 81 -19.66 1.63 8.40
C GLY A 81 -18.45 0.70 8.45
N MET A 82 -17.45 1.04 9.26
CA MET A 82 -16.26 0.20 9.41
C MET A 82 -16.54 -1.14 10.08
N GLN A 83 -17.51 -1.25 11.00
CA GLN A 83 -17.89 -2.54 11.58
C GLN A 83 -18.37 -3.51 10.51
N LYS A 84 -19.22 -3.05 9.59
CA LYS A 84 -19.66 -3.87 8.44
C LYS A 84 -18.48 -4.28 7.56
N VAL A 85 -17.53 -3.38 7.33
CA VAL A 85 -16.28 -3.71 6.59
C VAL A 85 -15.47 -4.78 7.29
N MET A 86 -15.27 -4.67 8.61
CA MET A 86 -14.49 -5.65 9.37
C MET A 86 -15.19 -7.00 9.47
N GLN A 87 -16.52 -7.02 9.56
CA GLN A 87 -17.32 -8.25 9.49
C GLN A 87 -17.17 -8.93 8.12
N ALA A 88 -17.32 -8.17 7.03
CA ALA A 88 -17.12 -8.72 5.69
C ALA A 88 -15.68 -9.22 5.47
N LEU A 89 -14.68 -8.52 6.02
CA LEU A 89 -13.28 -8.91 5.94
C LEU A 89 -12.94 -10.16 6.77
N GLU A 90 -13.69 -10.47 7.82
CA GLU A 90 -13.43 -11.63 8.69
C GLU A 90 -13.52 -12.97 7.96
N HIS A 91 -14.28 -13.02 6.86
CA HIS A 91 -14.35 -14.20 5.98
C HIS A 91 -13.10 -14.39 5.13
N TYR A 92 -12.16 -13.44 5.16
CA TYR A 92 -10.93 -13.45 4.38
C TYR A 92 -9.71 -13.35 5.31
N ASN A 93 -8.62 -14.04 4.97
CA ASN A 93 -7.37 -13.93 5.71
C ASN A 93 -6.58 -12.66 5.32
N LEU A 94 -7.21 -11.49 5.47
CA LEU A 94 -6.67 -10.19 5.10
C LEU A 94 -6.54 -9.29 6.33
N TYR A 95 -5.41 -8.58 6.45
CA TYR A 95 -5.32 -7.46 7.38
C TYR A 95 -5.90 -6.18 6.77
N PHE A 96 -6.38 -5.26 7.61
CA PHE A 96 -6.75 -3.91 7.18
C PHE A 96 -5.62 -2.93 7.47
N LEU A 97 -5.06 -2.31 6.44
CA LEU A 97 -4.11 -1.21 6.56
C LEU A 97 -4.86 0.12 6.48
N ASP A 98 -4.91 0.84 7.59
CA ASP A 98 -5.45 2.18 7.65
C ASP A 98 -4.42 3.21 7.20
N SER A 99 -4.69 3.87 6.08
CA SER A 99 -3.91 4.99 5.53
C SER A 99 -3.92 6.23 6.43
N MET A 100 -4.78 6.27 7.47
CA MET A 100 -4.94 7.39 8.39
C MET A 100 -5.30 8.70 7.67
N THR A 101 -6.20 8.63 6.68
CA THR A 101 -6.68 9.80 5.91
C THR A 101 -7.56 10.75 6.74
N ILE A 102 -7.91 10.36 7.97
CA ILE A 102 -8.53 11.20 8.98
C ILE A 102 -8.02 10.80 10.38
N GLY A 103 -7.78 11.78 11.25
CA GLY A 103 -7.19 11.53 12.58
C GLY A 103 -8.07 10.71 13.52
N ASN A 104 -9.38 10.73 13.33
CA ASN A 104 -10.37 10.02 14.16
C ASN A 104 -10.87 8.71 13.54
N SER A 105 -10.06 8.06 12.69
CA SER A 105 -10.43 6.78 12.09
C SER A 105 -10.86 5.75 13.16
N GLN A 106 -11.98 5.09 12.89
CA GLN A 106 -12.62 4.08 13.71
C GLN A 106 -12.17 2.66 13.36
N ALA A 107 -11.27 2.47 12.39
CA ALA A 107 -10.88 1.14 11.88
C ALA A 107 -10.47 0.15 12.99
N MET A 108 -9.59 0.56 13.92
CA MET A 108 -9.19 -0.31 15.04
C MET A 108 -10.34 -0.63 15.99
N ARG A 109 -11.22 0.35 16.26
CA ARG A 109 -12.38 0.13 17.14
C ARG A 109 -13.39 -0.80 16.49
N ALA A 110 -13.61 -0.66 15.19
CA ALA A 110 -14.51 -1.49 14.41
C ALA A 110 -14.06 -2.94 14.27
N ALA A 111 -12.75 -3.20 14.31
CA ALA A 111 -12.19 -4.56 14.29
C ALA A 111 -12.26 -5.26 15.66
N SER A 112 -12.67 -4.55 16.72
CA SER A 112 -12.85 -5.16 18.03
C SER A 112 -13.96 -6.22 17.96
N GLY A 113 -13.61 -7.44 18.35
CA GLY A 113 -14.53 -8.59 18.29
C GLY A 113 -14.52 -9.35 16.97
N THR A 114 -13.68 -8.97 16.00
CA THR A 114 -13.42 -9.76 14.80
C THR A 114 -11.98 -10.30 14.79
N GLY A 115 -11.71 -11.27 13.91
CA GLY A 115 -10.36 -11.77 13.64
C GLY A 115 -9.47 -10.82 12.83
N VAL A 116 -9.97 -9.66 12.38
CA VAL A 116 -9.28 -8.81 11.41
C VAL A 116 -8.17 -7.99 12.09
N LYS A 117 -6.92 -8.21 11.69
CA LYS A 117 -5.79 -7.41 12.15
C LYS A 117 -5.80 -6.02 11.49
N VAL A 118 -5.75 -4.97 12.29
CA VAL A 118 -5.61 -3.59 11.80
C VAL A 118 -4.18 -3.08 11.99
N ILE A 119 -3.61 -2.52 10.93
CA ILE A 119 -2.32 -1.84 10.94
C ILE A 119 -2.56 -0.36 10.62
N LYS A 120 -2.06 0.55 11.45
CA LYS A 120 -2.11 1.99 11.18
C LYS A 120 -0.83 2.46 10.52
N ARG A 121 -0.95 3.27 9.47
CA ARG A 121 0.20 3.96 8.86
C ARG A 121 0.78 4.97 9.85
N LYS A 122 2.11 4.93 10.06
CA LYS A 122 2.84 5.82 10.98
C LYS A 122 3.63 6.95 10.30
N VAL A 123 4.03 6.78 9.04
CA VAL A 123 4.84 7.74 8.27
C VAL A 123 4.29 7.79 6.84
N PHE A 124 4.15 9.01 6.28
CA PHE A 124 3.87 9.24 4.87
C PHE A 124 5.21 9.43 4.14
N LEU A 125 5.38 8.75 3.00
CA LEU A 125 6.57 8.87 2.16
C LEU A 125 6.35 9.73 0.90
N ASP A 126 5.14 10.25 0.67
CA ASP A 126 4.78 10.83 -0.63
C ASP A 126 3.76 11.98 -0.53
N ASP A 127 3.70 12.71 0.59
CA ASP A 127 2.69 13.78 0.77
C ASP A 127 2.97 15.05 -0.05
N THR A 128 4.18 15.18 -0.61
CA THR A 128 4.52 16.29 -1.49
C THR A 128 5.27 15.80 -2.72
N GLN A 129 5.06 16.46 -3.86
CA GLN A 129 5.86 16.24 -5.07
C GLN A 129 7.23 16.93 -4.99
N ASN A 130 7.65 17.32 -3.77
CA ASN A 130 8.91 18.01 -3.55
C ASN A 130 9.99 16.97 -3.26
N GLU A 131 10.98 16.90 -4.14
CA GLU A 131 12.13 16.00 -4.03
C GLU A 131 12.85 16.12 -2.68
N ALA A 132 12.91 17.32 -2.09
CA ALA A 132 13.53 17.54 -0.79
C ALA A 132 12.74 16.89 0.36
N ASP A 133 11.41 16.83 0.25
CA ASP A 133 10.55 16.19 1.26
C ASP A 133 10.59 14.68 1.15
N ILE A 134 10.53 14.16 -0.08
CA ILE A 134 10.72 12.74 -0.37
C ILE A 134 12.09 12.29 0.16
N ARG A 135 13.16 13.07 -0.09
CA ARG A 135 14.50 12.79 0.44
C ARG A 135 14.54 12.85 1.97
N ARG A 136 13.88 13.80 2.61
CA ARG A 136 13.78 13.87 4.07
C ARG A 136 13.05 12.67 4.66
N GLN A 137 11.96 12.22 4.03
CA GLN A 137 11.19 11.07 4.47
C GLN A 137 11.98 9.76 4.27
N LEU A 138 12.75 9.64 3.17
CA LEU A 138 13.69 8.54 2.94
C LEU A 138 14.85 8.52 3.97
N ILE A 139 15.39 9.69 4.35
CA ILE A 139 16.40 9.81 5.41
C ILE A 139 15.81 9.48 6.79
N ALA A 140 14.55 9.86 7.06
CA ALA A 140 13.88 9.49 8.29
C ALA A 140 13.74 7.96 8.43
N LEU A 141 13.55 7.25 7.31
CA LEU A 141 13.51 5.79 7.27
C LEU A 141 14.88 5.13 7.40
N SER A 142 15.94 5.74 6.87
CA SER A 142 17.31 5.18 6.98
C SER A 142 17.87 5.24 8.41
N ASN A 143 17.33 6.12 9.25
CA ASN A 143 17.67 6.21 10.67
C ASN A 143 16.83 5.29 11.57
N TRP A 144 15.85 4.56 11.02
CA TRP A 144 15.14 3.54 11.78
C TRP A 144 15.97 2.24 11.83
N PRO A 145 16.04 1.56 13.00
CA PRO A 145 16.76 0.30 13.10
C PRO A 145 16.14 -0.73 12.15
N VAL A 146 16.91 -1.07 11.12
CA VAL A 146 16.56 -1.95 9.97
C VAL A 146 16.03 -3.32 10.41
N ALA A 147 16.28 -3.71 11.66
CA ALA A 147 15.79 -4.96 12.25
C ALA A 147 14.30 -4.98 12.64
N THR A 148 13.56 -3.86 12.56
CA THR A 148 12.20 -3.77 13.16
C THR A 148 11.07 -3.31 12.24
N VAL A 149 11.37 -3.03 10.97
CA VAL A 149 10.36 -2.54 10.02
C VAL A 149 10.24 -3.54 8.86
N PRO A 150 9.30 -4.51 8.92
CA PRO A 150 9.00 -5.33 7.75
C PRO A 150 8.54 -4.43 6.60
N LEU A 151 8.92 -4.76 5.37
CA LEU A 151 8.59 -4.02 4.14
C LEU A 151 7.08 -3.74 3.97
N SER A 152 6.22 -4.52 4.66
CA SER A 152 4.78 -4.28 4.82
C SER A 152 4.41 -2.95 5.49
N ARG A 153 5.37 -2.22 6.06
CA ARG A 153 5.21 -0.88 6.65
C ARG A 153 5.56 0.27 5.70
N LEU A 154 6.11 -0.03 4.52
CA LEU A 154 6.48 0.96 3.53
C LEU A 154 5.44 1.00 2.41
N VAL A 155 4.27 1.58 2.68
CA VAL A 155 3.30 1.84 1.61
C VAL A 155 3.66 3.18 0.97
N ILE A 156 4.53 3.10 -0.03
CA ILE A 156 4.78 4.18 -0.98
C ILE A 156 3.57 4.25 -1.90
N ARG A 157 2.85 5.37 -1.87
CA ARG A 157 1.87 5.70 -2.89
C ARG A 157 2.69 6.12 -4.11
N ILE A 158 2.99 5.19 -5.03
CA ILE A 158 3.44 5.58 -6.36
C ILE A 158 2.26 6.34 -6.99
N PRO A 159 2.34 7.67 -7.19
CA PRO A 159 1.25 8.40 -7.82
C PRO A 159 1.00 7.79 -9.19
N GLN A 160 -0.28 7.58 -9.54
CA GLN A 160 -0.71 6.90 -10.77
C GLN A 160 -0.29 7.60 -12.08
N ARG A 161 0.58 8.61 -12.02
CA ARG A 161 1.13 9.33 -13.17
C ARG A 161 2.62 9.12 -13.43
N PHE A 162 3.32 8.28 -12.69
CA PHE A 162 4.71 7.96 -13.04
C PHE A 162 4.98 6.46 -13.14
N ALA A 163 5.03 6.00 -14.39
CA ALA A 163 5.66 4.75 -14.79
C ALA A 163 7.21 4.82 -14.71
N CYS A 164 7.79 5.56 -13.75
CA CYS A 164 9.24 5.78 -13.65
C CYS A 164 9.89 5.25 -12.38
N CYS A 165 9.20 4.41 -11.59
CA CYS A 165 9.82 3.76 -10.42
C CYS A 165 10.55 2.44 -10.79
N ASN A 166 11.22 2.39 -11.95
CA ASN A 166 12.14 1.30 -12.30
C ASN A 166 13.62 1.68 -12.10
N ARG A 167 13.94 2.90 -11.65
CA ARG A 167 15.32 3.42 -11.63
C ARG A 167 15.92 3.76 -10.25
N TRP A 168 15.23 3.42 -9.15
CA TRP A 168 15.71 3.76 -7.80
C TRP A 168 16.13 2.55 -6.94
N LEU A 169 16.01 1.34 -7.48
CA LEU A 169 16.53 0.11 -6.87
C LEU A 169 17.16 -0.77 -7.96
N SER A 170 18.34 -0.40 -8.43
CA SER A 170 19.22 -1.37 -9.09
C SER A 170 20.12 -2.02 -8.03
N PRO A 171 20.33 -3.35 -8.07
CA PRO A 171 21.49 -3.93 -7.42
C PRO A 171 22.74 -3.28 -8.01
N ALA A 172 23.71 -2.94 -7.18
CA ALA A 172 24.98 -2.42 -7.67
C ALA A 172 25.66 -3.47 -8.55
N GLY A 173 25.74 -3.19 -9.86
CA GLY A 173 26.78 -3.64 -10.78
C GLY A 173 26.75 -5.12 -11.23
N ASP A 174 26.63 -5.31 -12.54
CA ASP A 174 27.04 -6.53 -13.23
C ASP A 174 28.51 -6.85 -12.92
N ILE A 175 28.77 -8.07 -12.44
CA ILE A 175 30.11 -8.64 -12.29
C ILE A 175 30.42 -9.37 -13.60
N THR A 176 31.44 -8.91 -14.33
CA THR A 176 31.99 -9.61 -15.50
C THR A 176 32.56 -10.99 -15.10
N PRO A 177 32.51 -11.99 -15.99
CA PRO A 177 32.85 -13.36 -15.63
C PRO A 177 34.37 -13.56 -15.62
N GLY A 178 34.95 -13.87 -14.46
CA GLY A 178 36.33 -14.30 -14.39
C GLY A 178 36.86 -14.50 -12.97
N THR A 179 37.16 -15.76 -12.64
CA THR A 179 37.94 -16.27 -11.49
C THR A 179 37.15 -16.61 -10.21
N PRO A 180 37.22 -17.87 -9.70
CA PRO A 180 36.52 -18.28 -8.49
C PRO A 180 37.34 -17.97 -7.22
N ARG A 181 36.71 -17.36 -6.21
CA ARG A 181 37.21 -17.40 -4.81
C ARG A 181 36.09 -17.58 -3.78
N GLN A 182 36.51 -18.23 -2.70
CA GLN A 182 35.84 -18.83 -1.55
C GLN A 182 34.88 -17.95 -0.72
N PRO A 183 34.07 -18.54 0.18
CA PRO A 183 32.94 -17.86 0.81
C PRO A 183 33.37 -17.09 2.06
N ALA A 184 33.11 -15.77 2.10
CA ALA A 184 33.11 -15.01 3.35
C ALA A 184 32.25 -13.73 3.26
N GLN A 185 31.34 -13.64 4.24
CA GLN A 185 30.84 -12.44 4.91
C GLN A 185 29.99 -11.44 4.10
N ARG A 186 28.68 -11.41 4.42
CA ARG A 186 27.73 -10.37 3.98
C ARG A 186 28.08 -9.02 4.63
N THR A 187 28.73 -8.13 3.90
CA THR A 187 28.80 -6.71 4.25
C THR A 187 27.56 -5.97 3.73
N ALA A 188 26.95 -5.14 4.58
CA ALA A 188 25.83 -4.27 4.21
C ALA A 188 26.26 -3.24 3.17
N GLY A 189 25.68 -3.30 1.96
CA GLY A 189 25.91 -2.32 0.91
C GLY A 189 25.24 -0.98 1.26
N ARG A 190 25.98 0.13 1.09
CA ARG A 190 25.44 1.50 1.16
C ARG A 190 24.85 1.87 -0.21
N TYR A 191 23.62 2.40 -0.22
CA TYR A 191 23.04 3.03 -1.41
C TYR A 191 23.57 4.47 -1.53
N VAL A 192 24.10 4.83 -2.70
CA VAL A 192 24.56 6.20 -3.03
C VAL A 192 23.68 6.74 -4.15
N PRO A 193 23.10 7.96 -4.05
CA PRO A 193 22.29 8.54 -5.11
C PRO A 193 23.19 9.07 -6.25
N THR A 194 22.92 8.66 -7.48
CA THR A 194 23.42 9.32 -8.70
C THR A 194 22.30 10.18 -9.29
N GLY A 195 22.57 11.46 -9.57
CA GLY A 195 21.57 12.45 -9.99
C GLY A 195 20.93 12.14 -11.35
N CYS A 196 19.74 12.70 -11.58
CA CYS A 196 19.05 12.70 -12.87
C CYS A 196 19.13 14.10 -13.49
N ASP A 197 19.64 14.18 -14.72
CA ASP A 197 19.47 15.35 -15.57
C ASP A 197 18.00 15.47 -15.99
N ALA A 198 17.46 16.68 -15.92
CA ALA A 198 16.11 17.01 -16.37
C ALA A 198 16.06 16.97 -17.91
N ALA A 199 15.15 16.18 -18.47
CA ALA A 199 14.76 16.30 -19.87
C ALA A 199 13.40 17.01 -19.93
N GLU A 200 13.40 18.20 -20.53
CA GLU A 200 12.22 19.00 -20.87
C GLU A 200 11.33 18.29 -21.91
N ASN A 201 10.04 18.12 -21.59
CA ASN A 201 8.85 18.59 -22.32
C ASN A 201 7.59 17.87 -21.85
#